data_AF-A0A9X3LK84-F1
#
_entry.id   AF-A0A9X3LK84-F1
#
_cell.length_a   1.000
_cell.length_b   1.000
_cell.length_c   1.000
_cell.angle_alpha   90.00
_cell.angle_beta   90.00
_cell.angle_gamma   90.00
#
_symmetry.space_group_name_H-M   'P 1'
#
loop_
_entity.id
_entity.type
_entity.pdbx_description
1 polymer ?
#
loop_
_entity_poly.entity_id
_entity_poly.type
_entity_poly.pdbx_seq_one_letter_code
_entity_poly.pdbx_strand_id
1 'polypeptide(L)'
;MNRSSIWATLLLLTVAMGITFFVLNHEREPIKQSEPVKAAVIEDYIAEKYGDEFGWNIQNGHKSMAENELSLYPEAYENAKNAGVDLKAYSGEYINHYTFPLLPICQKDGEDRGVKLIVFEHNGKFFGDYMGSLNTDGGPRKTITKDEWLAEDHCK
;
A
#
# COMPACT_ATOMS: atom_id res chain seq x y z
N MET A 1 -63.42 1.36 -6.33
CA MET A 1 -61.98 1.22 -5.98
C MET A 1 -61.85 1.31 -4.46
N ASN A 2 -61.32 0.26 -3.83
CA ASN A 2 -61.31 0.11 -2.38
C ASN A 2 -60.10 0.84 -1.78
N ARG A 3 -60.34 1.76 -0.84
CA ARG A 3 -59.29 2.60 -0.22
C ARG A 3 -58.15 1.78 0.41
N SER A 4 -58.40 0.55 0.86
CA SER A 4 -57.37 -0.34 1.39
C SER A 4 -56.31 -0.77 0.38
N SER A 5 -56.60 -0.82 -0.92
CA SER A 5 -55.61 -1.26 -1.91
C SER A 5 -54.57 -0.18 -2.20
N ILE A 6 -54.90 1.10 -1.97
CA ILE A 6 -54.00 2.23 -2.25
C ILE A 6 -52.87 2.31 -1.22
N TRP A 7 -53.18 2.04 0.06
CA TRP A 7 -52.20 2.08 1.14
C TRP A 7 -51.20 0.92 1.07
N ALA A 8 -51.64 -0.26 0.63
CA ALA A 8 -50.76 -1.42 0.45
C ALA A 8 -49.72 -1.18 -0.67
N THR A 9 -50.11 -0.54 -1.77
CA THR A 9 -49.18 -0.23 -2.87
C THR A 9 -48.17 0.85 -2.48
N LEU A 10 -48.57 1.84 -1.67
CA LEU A 10 -47.67 2.91 -1.22
C LEU A 10 -46.58 2.39 -0.26
N LEU A 11 -46.94 1.42 0.60
CA LEU A 11 -46.00 0.78 1.53
C LEU A 11 -44.97 -0.10 0.78
N LEU A 12 -45.40 -0.82 -0.24
CA LEU A 12 -44.50 -1.65 -1.08
C LEU A 12 -43.50 -0.81 -1.88
N LEU A 13 -43.93 0.36 -2.40
CA LEU A 13 -43.06 1.28 -3.13
C LEU A 13 -41.98 1.91 -2.24
N THR A 14 -42.29 2.21 -0.97
CA THR A 14 -41.32 2.80 -0.02
C THR A 14 -40.29 1.78 0.46
N VAL A 15 -40.68 0.52 0.68
CA VAL A 15 -39.72 -0.56 1.00
C VAL A 15 -38.80 -0.86 -0.19
N ALA A 16 -39.34 -0.89 -1.42
CA ALA A 16 -38.53 -1.12 -2.62
C ALA A 16 -37.53 0.01 -2.90
N MET A 17 -37.89 1.27 -2.65
CA MET A 17 -36.97 2.41 -2.77
C MET A 17 -35.92 2.47 -1.64
N GLY A 18 -36.23 1.96 -0.45
CA GLY A 18 -35.25 1.86 0.64
C GLY A 18 -34.16 0.83 0.37
N ILE A 19 -34.51 -0.29 -0.25
CA ILE A 19 -33.57 -1.37 -0.57
C ILE A 19 -32.62 -0.97 -1.71
N THR A 20 -33.09 -0.24 -2.73
CA THR A 20 -32.21 0.22 -3.82
C THR A 20 -31.20 1.26 -3.35
N PHE A 21 -31.56 2.16 -2.42
CA PHE A 21 -30.61 3.11 -1.83
C PHE A 21 -29.54 2.44 -0.96
N PHE A 22 -29.86 1.32 -0.32
CA PHE A 22 -28.88 0.59 0.50
C PHE A 22 -27.92 -0.27 -0.34
N VAL A 23 -28.39 -0.83 -1.47
CA VAL A 23 -27.56 -1.61 -2.39
C VAL A 23 -26.63 -0.72 -3.23
N LEU A 24 -27.02 0.52 -3.55
CA LEU A 24 -26.16 1.47 -4.28
C LEU A 24 -25.08 2.16 -3.44
N ASN A 25 -25.11 1.99 -2.11
CA ASN A 25 -24.09 2.51 -1.19
C ASN A 25 -23.07 1.46 -0.72
N HIS A 26 -23.18 0.21 -1.20
CA HIS A 26 -22.12 -0.77 -1.03
C HIS A 26 -21.05 -0.53 -2.09
N GLU A 27 -19.81 -0.30 -1.63
CA GLU A 27 -18.58 -0.39 -2.42
C GLU A 27 -18.34 0.74 -3.43
N ARG A 28 -18.11 1.97 -2.94
CA ARG A 28 -17.14 2.82 -3.64
C ARG A 28 -15.77 2.22 -3.41
N GLU A 29 -15.23 1.53 -4.42
CA GLU A 29 -13.81 1.20 -4.47
C GLU A 29 -13.00 2.47 -4.13
N PRO A 30 -12.05 2.41 -3.20
CA PRO A 30 -11.19 3.55 -2.93
C PRO A 30 -10.44 3.90 -4.22
N ILE A 31 -10.72 5.08 -4.76
CA ILE A 31 -9.98 5.62 -5.90
C ILE A 31 -8.50 5.64 -5.51
N LYS A 32 -7.64 4.98 -6.29
CA LYS A 32 -6.17 4.96 -6.11
C LYS A 32 -5.63 6.40 -6.16
N GLN A 33 -5.63 7.07 -5.01
CA GLN A 33 -5.02 8.38 -4.86
C GLN A 33 -3.54 8.16 -4.59
N SER A 34 -2.73 8.34 -5.64
CA SER A 34 -1.29 8.45 -5.53
C SER A 34 -0.92 9.92 -5.46
N GLU A 35 -0.29 10.33 -4.37
CA GLU A 35 0.20 11.71 -4.18
C GLU A 35 1.72 11.74 -4.02
N PRO A 36 2.41 12.73 -4.60
CA PRO A 36 3.86 12.87 -4.43
C PRO A 36 4.20 13.24 -2.98
N VAL A 37 5.26 12.64 -2.43
CA VAL A 37 5.70 12.85 -1.05
C VAL A 37 7.21 12.99 -0.96
N LYS A 38 7.68 13.87 -0.07
CA LYS A 38 9.11 14.07 0.18
C LYS A 38 9.69 12.95 1.02
N ALA A 39 10.94 12.56 0.75
CA ALA A 39 11.67 11.57 1.56
C ALA A 39 11.72 11.93 3.05
N ALA A 40 11.80 13.23 3.36
CA ALA A 40 11.80 13.78 4.72
C ALA A 40 10.66 13.29 5.64
N VAL A 41 9.54 12.82 5.07
CA VAL A 41 8.41 12.29 5.85
C VAL A 41 8.76 11.00 6.59
N ILE A 42 9.74 10.23 6.10
CA ILE A 42 10.15 8.94 6.71
C ILE A 42 11.55 8.97 7.34
N GLU A 43 12.26 10.10 7.30
CA GLU A 43 13.65 10.19 7.77
C GLU A 43 13.80 9.77 9.24
N ASP A 44 12.93 10.29 10.13
CA ASP A 44 12.96 9.93 11.56
C ASP A 44 12.71 8.44 11.78
N TYR A 45 11.75 7.85 11.06
CA TYR A 45 11.41 6.43 11.17
C TYR A 45 12.57 5.53 10.73
N ILE A 46 13.21 5.87 9.62
CA ILE A 46 14.36 5.11 9.11
C ILE A 46 15.58 5.27 10.01
N ALA A 47 15.85 6.49 10.50
CA ALA A 47 16.92 6.75 11.44
C ALA A 47 16.73 6.01 12.77
N GLU A 48 15.50 5.97 13.31
CA GLU A 48 15.19 5.21 14.53
C GLU A 48 15.40 3.71 14.34
N LYS A 49 14.95 3.16 13.20
CA LYS A 49 14.96 1.71 12.95
C LYS A 49 16.33 1.18 12.55
N TYR A 50 17.05 1.92 11.71
CA TYR A 50 18.27 1.45 11.06
C TYR A 50 19.53 2.22 11.49
N GLY A 51 19.38 3.34 12.20
CA GLY A 51 20.50 4.19 12.60
C GLY A 51 21.34 4.65 11.42
N ASP A 52 22.63 4.85 11.68
CA ASP A 52 23.62 5.29 10.69
C ASP A 52 23.97 4.19 9.66
N GLU A 53 23.50 2.95 9.86
CA GLU A 53 23.77 1.82 8.96
C GLU A 53 22.98 1.90 7.65
N PHE A 54 21.94 2.75 7.59
CA PHE A 54 21.13 2.96 6.40
C PHE A 54 21.87 3.84 5.36
N GLY A 55 22.82 3.26 4.64
CA GLY A 55 23.68 3.94 3.66
C GLY A 55 23.06 4.24 2.29
N TRP A 56 21.73 4.21 2.16
CA TRP A 56 21.02 4.46 0.89
C TRP A 56 20.55 5.92 0.81
N ASN A 57 20.62 6.51 -0.38
CA ASN A 57 20.02 7.83 -0.63
C ASN A 57 18.56 7.63 -1.07
N ILE A 58 17.62 8.05 -0.22
CA ILE A 58 16.18 7.97 -0.42
C ILE A 58 15.72 9.16 -1.27
N GLN A 59 15.11 8.87 -2.43
CA GLN A 59 14.52 9.89 -3.29
C GLN A 59 13.08 10.20 -2.87
N ASN A 60 12.55 11.33 -3.35
CA ASN A 60 11.12 11.62 -3.21
C ASN A 60 10.28 10.50 -3.84
N GLY A 61 9.14 10.22 -3.24
CA GLY A 61 8.33 9.06 -3.55
C GLY A 61 6.86 9.41 -3.74
N HIS A 62 6.03 8.40 -3.56
CA HIS A 62 4.57 8.52 -3.61
C HIS A 62 3.93 7.86 -2.41
N LYS A 63 2.90 8.50 -1.87
CA LYS A 63 1.96 7.89 -0.93
C LYS A 63 0.78 7.32 -1.73
N SER A 64 0.35 6.13 -1.38
CA SER A 64 -0.86 5.52 -1.92
C SER A 64 -1.62 4.81 -0.81
N MET A 65 -2.95 4.84 -0.89
CA MET A 65 -3.79 3.97 -0.08
C MET A 65 -3.95 2.63 -0.82
N ALA A 66 -3.87 1.52 -0.10
CA ALA A 66 -4.13 0.21 -0.71
C ALA A 66 -5.55 0.17 -1.33
N GLU A 67 -5.67 -0.38 -2.53
CA GLU A 67 -6.95 -0.50 -3.25
C GLU A 67 -7.90 -1.50 -2.58
N ASN A 68 -7.33 -2.48 -1.88
CA ASN A 68 -8.07 -3.45 -1.10
C ASN A 68 -7.51 -3.53 0.32
N GLU A 69 -8.32 -4.08 1.22
CA GLU A 69 -7.88 -4.48 2.55
C GLU A 69 -6.62 -5.35 2.43
N LEU A 70 -5.69 -5.19 3.38
CA LEU A 70 -4.42 -5.91 3.38
C LEU A 70 -4.59 -7.45 3.31
N SER A 71 -5.69 -7.97 3.87
CA SER A 71 -6.11 -9.38 3.83
C SER A 71 -6.44 -9.90 2.42
N LEU A 72 -6.78 -9.01 1.48
CA LEU A 72 -7.23 -9.35 0.12
C LEU A 72 -6.08 -9.37 -0.90
N TYR A 73 -4.86 -9.04 -0.48
CA TYR A 73 -3.64 -9.17 -1.28
C TYR A 73 -2.65 -10.15 -0.63
N PRO A 74 -2.78 -11.46 -0.89
CA PRO A 74 -1.93 -12.48 -0.29
C PRO A 74 -0.43 -12.22 -0.48
N GLU A 75 -0.03 -11.68 -1.63
CA GLU A 75 1.36 -11.35 -1.91
C GLU A 75 1.85 -10.15 -1.10
N ALA A 76 1.07 -9.07 -1.01
CA ALA A 76 1.40 -7.93 -0.17
C ALA A 76 1.42 -8.31 1.32
N TYR A 77 0.49 -9.18 1.74
CA TYR A 77 0.41 -9.72 3.09
C TYR A 77 1.65 -10.56 3.41
N GLU A 78 2.03 -11.53 2.56
CA GLU A 78 3.24 -12.32 2.80
C GLU A 78 4.50 -11.45 2.71
N ASN A 79 4.54 -10.42 1.84
CA ASN A 79 5.66 -9.50 1.77
C ASN A 79 5.84 -8.70 3.07
N ALA A 80 4.76 -8.12 3.59
CA ALA A 80 4.81 -7.35 4.83
C ALA A 80 5.06 -8.24 6.06
N LYS A 81 4.50 -9.45 6.10
CA LYS A 81 4.76 -10.43 7.16
C LYS A 81 6.22 -10.87 7.18
N ASN A 82 6.81 -11.16 6.02
CA ASN A 82 8.22 -11.51 5.89
C ASN A 82 9.15 -10.34 6.22
N ALA A 83 8.66 -9.10 6.12
CA ALA A 83 9.33 -7.90 6.59
C ALA A 83 9.20 -7.66 8.11
N GLY A 84 8.68 -8.64 8.85
CA GLY A 84 8.55 -8.59 10.30
C GLY A 84 7.40 -7.71 10.80
N VAL A 85 6.48 -7.33 9.91
CA VAL A 85 5.31 -6.53 10.26
C VAL A 85 4.23 -7.44 10.85
N ASP A 86 3.74 -7.14 12.05
CA ASP A 86 2.60 -7.86 12.63
C ASP A 86 1.29 -7.41 11.98
N LEU A 87 0.92 -8.09 10.89
CA LEU A 87 -0.27 -7.75 10.11
C LEU A 87 -1.59 -8.16 10.77
N LYS A 88 -1.57 -8.92 11.87
CA LYS A 88 -2.80 -9.37 12.53
C LYS A 88 -3.60 -8.20 13.10
N ALA A 89 -2.93 -7.16 13.57
CA ALA A 89 -3.56 -5.96 14.11
C ALA A 89 -4.25 -5.10 13.04
N TYR A 90 -4.00 -5.38 11.75
CA TYR A 90 -4.43 -4.56 10.61
C TYR A 90 -5.31 -5.34 9.61
N SER A 91 -5.83 -6.49 10.02
CA SER A 91 -6.73 -7.30 9.19
C SER A 91 -8.05 -6.57 8.94
N GLY A 92 -8.44 -6.40 7.68
CA GLY A 92 -9.64 -5.67 7.29
C GLY A 92 -9.46 -4.14 7.18
N GLU A 93 -8.24 -3.65 7.40
CA GLU A 93 -7.93 -2.22 7.31
C GLU A 93 -7.34 -1.85 5.94
N TYR A 94 -7.60 -0.60 5.54
CA TYR A 94 -6.96 0.03 4.40
C TYR A 94 -5.69 0.74 4.86
N ILE A 95 -4.55 0.21 4.45
CA ILE A 95 -3.24 0.70 4.89
C ILE A 95 -2.67 1.67 3.86
N ASN A 96 -2.20 2.81 4.36
CA ASN A 96 -1.38 3.72 3.57
C ASN A 96 0.01 3.11 3.42
N HIS A 97 0.54 3.15 2.21
CA HIS A 97 1.91 2.78 1.94
C HIS A 97 2.61 3.90 1.16
N TYR A 98 3.88 4.06 1.45
CA TYR A 98 4.75 5.05 0.85
C TYR A 98 5.83 4.30 0.08
N THR A 99 6.04 4.65 -1.19
CA THR A 99 7.07 4.03 -2.03
C THR A 99 8.12 5.07 -2.39
N PHE A 100 9.37 4.80 -2.03
CA PHE A 100 10.51 5.68 -2.27
C PHE A 100 11.60 4.95 -3.07
N PRO A 101 12.05 5.49 -4.22
CA PRO A 101 13.22 4.96 -4.92
C PRO A 101 14.48 5.13 -4.07
N LEU A 102 15.38 4.15 -4.11
CA LEU A 102 16.68 4.18 -3.45
C LEU A 102 17.81 4.25 -4.51
N LEU A 103 18.85 5.04 -4.22
CA LEU A 103 20.03 5.18 -5.09
C LEU A 103 21.25 4.41 -4.57
N PRO A 104 22.04 3.77 -5.47
CA PRO A 104 22.04 3.98 -6.92
C PRO A 104 20.99 3.16 -7.67
N ILE A 105 20.46 3.77 -8.73
CA ILE A 105 19.78 3.09 -9.84
C ILE A 105 20.83 2.88 -10.93
N CYS A 106 20.81 1.74 -11.60
CA CYS A 106 21.68 1.40 -12.72
C CYS A 106 20.85 1.03 -13.95
N GLN A 107 21.45 1.00 -15.14
CA GLN A 107 20.77 0.53 -16.36
C GLN A 107 21.33 -0.81 -16.80
N LYS A 108 20.44 -1.77 -17.07
CA LYS A 108 20.75 -3.07 -17.65
C LYS A 108 19.72 -3.38 -18.73
N ASP A 109 20.19 -3.73 -19.93
CA ASP A 109 19.34 -4.01 -21.10
C ASP A 109 18.39 -2.85 -21.49
N GLY A 110 18.77 -1.61 -21.21
CA GLY A 110 17.95 -0.43 -21.45
C GLY A 110 16.85 -0.18 -20.40
N GLU A 111 16.83 -0.95 -19.31
CA GLU A 111 15.89 -0.80 -18.20
C GLU A 111 16.60 -0.32 -16.92
N ASP A 112 15.95 0.60 -16.19
CA ASP A 112 16.43 1.09 -14.90
C ASP A 112 16.27 0.03 -13.82
N ARG A 113 17.36 -0.59 -13.37
CA ARG A 113 17.38 -1.50 -12.23
C ARG A 113 17.69 -0.71 -10.97
N GLY A 114 16.84 -0.85 -9.96
CA GLY A 114 17.02 -0.20 -8.67
C GLY A 114 16.24 -0.89 -7.59
N VAL A 115 16.32 -0.35 -6.38
CA VAL A 115 15.57 -0.79 -5.21
C VAL A 115 14.58 0.31 -4.84
N LYS A 116 13.38 -0.06 -4.39
CA LYS A 116 12.40 0.82 -3.76
C LYS A 116 12.20 0.40 -2.31
N LEU A 117 12.11 1.38 -1.43
CA LEU A 117 11.68 1.22 -0.04
C LEU A 117 10.18 1.46 0.02
N ILE A 118 9.46 0.54 0.66
CA ILE A 118 8.02 0.63 0.88
C ILE A 118 7.78 0.68 2.37
N VAL A 119 7.13 1.74 2.86
CA VAL A 119 6.85 1.98 4.28
C VAL A 119 5.34 2.02 4.50
N PHE A 120 4.85 1.30 5.51
CA PHE A 120 3.44 1.24 5.89
C PHE A 120 3.11 2.21 7.02
N GLU A 121 1.95 2.83 6.92
CA GLU A 121 1.45 3.83 7.85
C GLU A 121 0.00 3.53 8.23
N HIS A 122 -0.30 3.71 9.52
CA HIS A 122 -1.66 3.62 10.04
C HIS A 122 -1.86 4.65 11.16
N ASN A 123 -2.92 5.46 11.05
CA ASN A 123 -3.28 6.52 12.01
C ASN A 123 -2.13 7.49 12.36
N GLY A 124 -1.38 7.91 11.34
CA GLY A 124 -0.24 8.82 11.43
C GLY A 124 1.04 8.17 11.91
N LYS A 125 1.08 6.84 12.10
CA LYS A 125 2.25 6.13 12.63
C LYS A 125 2.77 5.10 11.63
N PHE A 126 4.07 5.16 11.34
CA PHE A 126 4.75 4.12 10.58
C PHE A 126 4.96 2.88 11.44
N PHE A 127 4.69 1.70 10.87
CA PHE A 127 4.69 0.44 11.62
C PHE A 127 5.39 -0.73 10.92
N GLY A 128 5.88 -0.52 9.71
CA GLY A 128 6.54 -1.57 8.94
C GLY A 128 7.13 -1.04 7.65
N ASP A 129 8.12 -1.73 7.12
CA ASP A 129 8.72 -1.40 5.83
C ASP A 129 9.44 -2.60 5.23
N TYR A 130 9.60 -2.58 3.90
CA TYR A 130 10.39 -3.57 3.16
C TYR A 130 11.03 -2.94 1.92
N MET A 131 12.03 -3.63 1.38
CA MET A 131 12.67 -3.25 0.12
C MET A 131 12.26 -4.20 -1.00
N GLY A 132 11.98 -3.65 -2.18
CA GLY A 132 11.68 -4.41 -3.40
C GLY A 132 12.43 -3.86 -4.61
N SER A 133 12.45 -4.57 -5.74
CA SER A 133 13.03 -4.02 -6.97
C SER A 133 12.15 -2.91 -7.54
N LEU A 134 12.75 -1.93 -8.23
CA LEU A 134 12.05 -0.81 -8.86
C LEU A 134 11.05 -1.30 -9.94
N ASN A 135 11.45 -2.29 -10.75
CA ASN A 135 10.72 -2.74 -11.97
C ASN A 135 10.04 -4.11 -11.84
N THR A 136 10.04 -4.72 -10.66
CA THR A 136 9.25 -5.95 -10.42
C THR A 136 8.32 -5.68 -9.25
N ASP A 137 7.03 -5.84 -9.48
CA ASP A 137 6.07 -5.96 -8.39
C ASP A 137 6.24 -7.36 -7.78
N GLY A 138 6.41 -7.42 -6.46
CA GLY A 138 6.45 -8.68 -5.72
C GLY A 138 7.85 -9.16 -5.31
N GLY A 139 7.96 -9.47 -4.02
CA GLY A 139 9.11 -10.17 -3.43
C GLY A 139 9.32 -9.79 -1.96
N PRO A 140 9.14 -10.71 -1.01
CA PRO A 140 9.66 -10.54 0.33
C PRO A 140 11.17 -10.69 0.28
N ARG A 141 11.92 -9.67 0.69
CA ARG A 141 13.39 -9.76 0.69
C ARG A 141 13.98 -9.24 1.98
N LYS A 142 15.02 -9.95 2.43
CA LYS A 142 15.91 -9.51 3.50
C LYS A 142 16.46 -8.12 3.17
N THR A 143 16.78 -7.34 4.20
CA THR A 143 17.57 -6.12 4.02
C THR A 143 18.86 -6.48 3.29
N ILE A 144 19.10 -5.80 2.18
CA ILE A 144 20.35 -5.88 1.41
C ILE A 144 21.04 -4.53 1.50
N THR A 145 22.34 -4.56 1.72
CA THR A 145 23.18 -3.36 1.65
C THR A 145 23.32 -2.90 0.19
N LYS A 146 23.71 -1.64 -0.01
CA LYS A 146 24.07 -1.13 -1.34
C LYS A 146 25.14 -1.99 -2.00
N ASP A 147 26.13 -2.41 -1.23
CA ASP A 147 27.23 -3.22 -1.75
C ASP A 147 26.77 -4.64 -2.12
N GLU A 148 25.89 -5.26 -1.33
CA GLU A 148 25.26 -6.54 -1.69
C GLU A 148 24.43 -6.42 -2.97
N TRP A 149 23.61 -5.37 -3.10
CA TRP A 149 22.84 -5.12 -4.32
C TRP A 149 23.72 -4.90 -5.56
N LEU A 150 24.83 -4.17 -5.41
CA LEU A 150 25.78 -3.92 -6.51
C LEU A 150 26.68 -5.14 -6.80
N ALA A 151 26.85 -6.05 -5.84
CA ALA A 151 27.63 -7.27 -5.98
C ALA A 151 26.85 -8.39 -6.67
N GLU A 152 25.56 -8.50 -6.38
CA GLU A 152 24.63 -9.28 -7.19
C GLU A 152 24.56 -8.62 -8.59
N ASP A 153 24.57 -9.42 -9.65
CA ASP A 153 24.73 -8.99 -11.06
C ASP A 153 23.57 -8.13 -11.61
N HIS A 154 22.87 -7.38 -10.75
CA HIS A 154 21.73 -6.52 -11.10
C HIS A 154 22.12 -5.30 -11.93
N CYS A 155 23.40 -4.90 -11.85
CA CYS A 155 23.93 -3.69 -12.47
C CYS A 155 25.13 -3.90 -13.41
N LYS A 156 25.52 -5.15 -13.68
CA LYS A 156 26.64 -5.50 -14.56
C LYS A 156 26.18 -6.21 -15.82
#